data_AF-A0A8T6UU86-F1
#
_entry.id   AF-A0A8T6UU86-F1
#
_cell.length_a   1.000
_cell.length_b   1.000
_cell.length_c   1.000
_cell.angle_alpha   90.00
_cell.angle_beta   90.00
_cell.angle_gamma   90.00
#
_symmetry.space_group_name_H-M   'P 1'
#
loop_
_entity.id
_entity.type
_entity.pdbx_description
1 polymer ?
#
loop_
_entity_poly.entity_id
_entity_poly.type
_entity_poly.pdbx_seq_one_letter_code
_entity_poly.pdbx_strand_id
1 'polypeptide(L)' 'NGVPDCQVFIVGNKIDERIDGMGVTLEEAREFANGYNATVFEVSAKTGEGIFDMFDAAGKFLAERM' A
#
# COMPACT_ATOMS: atom_id res chain seq x y z
N ASN A 1 18.19 8.50 -6.09
CA ASN A 1 17.83 8.51 -4.66
C ASN A 1 17.04 7.24 -4.35
N GLY A 2 17.66 6.22 -3.78
CA GLY A 2 16.99 4.98 -3.40
C GLY A 2 17.85 4.24 -2.38
N VAL A 3 17.22 3.73 -1.31
CA VAL A 3 17.86 2.81 -0.37
C VAL A 3 17.90 1.45 -1.07
N PRO A 4 19.08 0.85 -1.31
CA PRO A 4 19.16 -0.47 -1.91
C PRO A 4 18.46 -1.51 -1.04
N ASP A 5 17.84 -2.50 -1.68
CA ASP A 5 17.14 -3.63 -1.03
C ASP A 5 15.89 -3.30 -0.19
N CYS A 6 15.34 -2.11 -0.35
CA CYS A 6 14.06 -1.75 0.28
C CYS A 6 12.89 -2.04 -0.67
N GLN A 7 11.85 -2.73 -0.19
CA GLN A 7 10.57 -2.79 -0.88
C GLN A 7 9.72 -1.58 -0.53
N VAL A 8 9.13 -0.97 -1.56
CA VAL A 8 8.22 0.15 -1.43
C VAL A 8 6.79 -0.35 -1.49
N PHE A 9 5.95 0.16 -0.60
CA PHE A 9 4.50 0.00 -0.64
C PHE A 9 3.83 1.35 -0.82
N ILE A 10 2.81 1.40 -1.65
CA ILE A 10 1.93 2.56 -1.81
C ILE A 10 0.67 2.28 -1.00
N VAL A 11 0.33 3.18 -0.09
CA VAL A 11 -0.76 2.96 0.88
C VAL A 11 -1.80 4.07 0.75
N GLY A 12 -2.95 3.72 0.16
CA GLY A 12 -4.14 4.56 0.14
C GLY A 12 -4.88 4.47 1.48
N ASN A 13 -4.57 5.37 2.40
CA ASN A 13 -5.22 5.41 3.70
C ASN A 13 -6.57 6.17 3.66
N LYS A 14 -7.37 6.02 4.73
CA LYS A 14 -8.66 6.68 4.97
C LYS A 14 -9.80 6.20 4.07
N ILE A 15 -9.81 4.91 3.73
CA ILE A 15 -10.92 4.35 2.94
C ILE A 15 -12.29 4.48 3.60
N ASP A 16 -12.34 4.65 4.92
CA ASP A 16 -13.57 4.92 5.67
C ASP A 16 -14.19 6.29 5.38
N GLU A 17 -13.44 7.23 4.78
CA GLU A 17 -13.91 8.56 4.39
C GLU A 17 -14.14 8.68 2.88
N ARG A 18 -14.07 7.58 2.12
CA ARG A 18 -14.27 7.61 0.67
C ARG A 18 -15.70 8.00 0.32
N ILE A 19 -15.78 8.85 -0.70
CA ILE A 19 -17.02 9.26 -1.33
C ILE A 19 -16.91 8.81 -2.78
N ASP A 20 -17.92 8.07 -3.26
CA ASP A 20 -17.94 7.55 -4.63
C ASP A 20 -17.73 8.68 -5.65
N GLY A 21 -16.81 8.45 -6.59
CA GLY A 21 -16.45 9.43 -7.62
C GLY A 21 -15.49 10.53 -7.17
N MET A 22 -14.97 10.50 -5.94
CA MET A 22 -13.95 11.42 -5.46
C MET A 22 -12.66 10.72 -5.03
N GLY A 23 -11.54 11.41 -5.20
CA GLY A 23 -10.22 10.92 -4.79
C GLY A 23 -9.54 10.07 -5.85
N VAL A 24 -8.59 9.25 -5.39
CA VAL A 24 -7.77 8.39 -6.25
C VAL A 24 -8.42 7.01 -6.32
N THR A 25 -8.64 6.53 -7.54
CA THR A 25 -9.12 5.16 -7.78
C THR A 25 -8.01 4.14 -7.53
N LEU A 26 -8.41 2.89 -7.26
CA LEU A 26 -7.45 1.80 -7.11
C LEU A 26 -6.66 1.55 -8.40
N GLU A 27 -7.27 1.80 -9.56
CA GLU A 27 -6.62 1.67 -10.87
C GLU A 27 -5.50 2.70 -11.03
N GLU A 28 -5.77 3.99 -10.80
CA GLU A 28 -4.75 5.05 -10.83
C GLU A 28 -3.62 4.80 -9.83
N ALA A 29 -3.94 4.32 -8.63
CA ALA A 29 -2.94 3.97 -7.63
C ALA A 29 -2.03 2.83 -8.10
N ARG A 30 -2.59 1.80 -8.77
CA ARG A 30 -1.83 0.68 -9.34
C ARG A 30 -0.96 1.10 -10.52
N GLU A 31 -1.49 1.93 -11.41
CA GLU A 31 -0.73 2.50 -12.53
C GLU A 31 0.47 3.30 -12.01
N PHE A 32 0.27 4.13 -10.99
CA PHE A 32 1.35 4.86 -10.34
C PHE A 32 2.37 3.92 -9.70
N ALA A 33 1.92 2.90 -8.96
CA ALA A 33 2.79 1.97 -8.23
C ALA A 33 3.64 1.07 -9.15
N ASN A 34 3.14 0.73 -10.36
CA ASN A 34 3.89 -0.02 -11.36
C ASN A 34 5.22 0.66 -11.74
N GLY A 35 5.26 2.00 -11.76
CA GLY A 35 6.48 2.77 -12.02
C GLY A 35 7.57 2.57 -10.96
N TYR A 36 7.21 2.08 -9.77
CA TYR A 36 8.11 1.85 -8.64
C TYR A 36 8.27 0.37 -8.28
N ASN A 37 7.65 -0.54 -9.04
CA ASN A 37 7.53 -1.96 -8.68
C ASN A 37 6.99 -2.14 -7.23
N ALA A 38 6.02 -1.31 -6.87
CA ALA A 38 5.47 -1.24 -5.52
C ALA A 38 4.10 -1.93 -5.43
N THR A 39 3.81 -2.56 -4.30
CA THR A 39 2.48 -3.11 -4.01
C THR A 39 1.57 -2.01 -3.47
N VAL A 40 0.30 -2.01 -3.89
CA VAL A 40 -0.73 -1.08 -3.40
C VAL A 40 -1.56 -1.73 -2.31
N PHE A 41 -1.76 -1.02 -1.20
CA PHE A 41 -2.72 -1.36 -0.15
C PHE A 41 -3.72 -0.22 0.03
N GLU A 42 -4.97 -0.57 0.27
CA GLU A 42 -6.00 0.36 0.69
C GLU A 42 -6.36 0.05 2.14
N VAL A 43 -6.27 1.05 3.00
CA VAL A 43 -6.39 0.84 4.45
C VAL A 43 -7.22 1.94 5.11
N SER A 44 -7.74 1.65 6.29
CA SER A 44 -8.19 2.67 7.23
C SER A 44 -7.44 2.48 8.54
N ALA A 45 -6.56 3.43 8.86
CA ALA A 45 -5.93 3.48 10.16
C ALA A 45 -6.94 3.70 11.32
N LYS A 46 -8.12 4.23 11.01
CA LYS A 46 -9.17 4.51 12.01
C LYS A 46 -9.98 3.26 12.36
N THR A 47 -10.33 2.44 11.37
CA THR A 47 -11.10 1.21 11.59
C THR A 47 -10.20 -0.01 11.79
N GLY A 48 -8.93 0.08 11.38
CA GLY A 48 -7.98 -1.03 11.35
C GLY A 48 -8.04 -1.87 10.08
N GLU A 49 -8.96 -1.57 9.15
CA GLU A 49 -9.12 -2.30 7.89
C GLU A 49 -7.84 -2.22 7.05
N GLY A 50 -7.37 -3.37 6.55
CA GLY A 50 -6.18 -3.50 5.70
C GLY A 50 -4.82 -3.31 6.40
N ILE A 51 -4.79 -2.85 7.66
CA ILE A 51 -3.53 -2.61 8.40
C ILE A 51 -2.75 -3.91 8.63
N PHE A 52 -3.44 -4.98 9.05
CA PHE A 52 -2.79 -6.26 9.30
C PHE A 52 -2.18 -6.84 8.02
N ASP A 53 -2.95 -6.88 6.93
CA ASP A 53 -2.49 -7.43 5.65
C ASP A 53 -1.28 -6.67 5.09
N MET A 54 -1.29 -5.33 5.23
CA MET A 54 -0.16 -4.49 4.83
C MET A 54 1.11 -4.82 5.62
N PHE A 55 1.02 -4.94 6.95
CA PHE A 55 2.19 -5.25 7.78
C PHE A 55 2.62 -6.71 7.70
N ASP A 56 1.69 -7.65 7.47
CA ASP A 56 2.01 -9.06 7.22
C ASP A 56 2.80 -9.23 5.92
N ALA A 57 2.41 -8.53 4.84
CA ALA A 57 3.17 -8.50 3.59
C ALA A 57 4.58 -7.92 3.80
N ALA A 58 4.72 -6.84 4.56
CA ALA A 58 6.01 -6.27 4.92
C ALA A 58 6.88 -7.27 5.71
N GLY A 59 6.28 -7.96 6.69
CA GLY A 59 6.96 -8.96 7.50
C GLY A 59 7.44 -10.16 6.67
N LYS A 60 6.60 -10.67 5.76
CA LYS A 60 6.97 -11.75 4.84
C LYS A 60 8.13 -11.36 3.94
N PHE A 61 8.10 -10.17 3.34
CA PHE A 61 9.21 -9.68 2.52
C PHE A 61 10.55 -9.65 3.28
N LEU A 62 10.52 -9.23 4.55
CA LEU A 62 11.72 -9.21 5.38
C LEU A 62 12.19 -10.63 5.72
N ALA A 63 11.28 -11.52 6.11
CA ALA A 63 11.60 -12.89 6.51
C ALA A 63 12.17 -13.74 5.36
N GLU A 64 11.67 -13.56 4.14
CA GLU A 64 12.14 -14.27 2.94
C GLU A 64 13.53 -13.81 2.47
N ARG A 65 14.03 -12.69 3.00
CA ARG A 65 15.35 -12.11 2.66
C ARG A 65 16.38 -12.22 3.77
N MET A 66 16.05 -12.95 4.85
CA MET A 66 16.99 -13.40 5.89
C MET A 66 17.64 -14.73 5.49
#